data_AF-A0A1U7Y4Q4-F1
#
_entry.id   AF-A0A1U7Y4Q4-F1
#
_cell.length_a   1.000
_cell.length_b   1.000
_cell.length_c   1.000
_cell.angle_alpha   90.00
_cell.angle_beta   90.00
_cell.angle_gamma   90.00
#
_symmetry.space_group_name_H-M   'P 1'
#
loop_
_entity.id
_entity.type
_entity.pdbx_description
1 polymer ?
#
loop_
_entity_poly.entity_id
_entity_poly.type
_entity_poly.pdbx_seq_one_letter_code
_entity_poly.pdbx_strand_id
1 'polypeptide(L)'
;MKNIPAGIPRDQWTSFVDYRFKETTLEMCRRNTEIRKKQTFTHTGGSKPNSRRRAEMMAETGRRPGRAQLYLDTHKKQGGTYVNEAAKEICHSRICSEHFCCHSCLAGQSYVYVLSCINDVL
;
A
#
# COMPACT_ATOMS: atom_id res chain seq x y z
N MET A 1 -23.01 26.21 -13.34
CA MET A 1 -22.20 25.59 -12.26
C MET A 1 -22.26 26.46 -11.02
N LYS A 2 -22.89 25.97 -9.95
CA LYS A 2 -22.91 26.59 -8.62
C LYS A 2 -21.98 25.76 -7.72
N ASN A 3 -21.34 26.35 -6.71
CA ASN A 3 -20.36 25.72 -5.79
C ASN A 3 -18.91 25.62 -6.32
N ILE A 4 -18.36 26.69 -6.90
CA ILE A 4 -16.92 26.77 -7.18
C ILE A 4 -16.19 27.12 -5.88
N PRO A 5 -15.19 26.34 -5.43
CA PRO A 5 -14.41 26.70 -4.24
C PRO A 5 -13.69 28.03 -4.40
N ALA A 6 -13.56 28.78 -3.31
CA ALA A 6 -12.82 30.05 -3.31
C ALA A 6 -11.35 29.81 -3.72
N GLY A 7 -10.83 30.64 -4.63
CA GLY A 7 -9.46 30.54 -5.11
C GLY A 7 -9.24 29.59 -6.29
N ILE A 8 -10.27 28.88 -6.77
CA ILE A 8 -10.17 28.04 -7.97
C ILE A 8 -10.79 28.78 -9.18
N PRO A 9 -10.02 28.99 -10.27
CA PRO A 9 -10.54 29.54 -11.51
C PRO A 9 -11.72 28.72 -12.06
N ARG A 10 -12.71 29.42 -12.63
CA ARG A 10 -13.95 28.79 -13.11
C ARG A 10 -13.71 27.74 -14.19
N ASP A 11 -12.83 28.04 -15.13
CA ASP A 11 -12.41 27.17 -16.22
C ASP A 11 -11.78 25.87 -15.72
N GLN A 12 -10.85 25.96 -14.76
CA GLN A 12 -10.24 24.79 -14.13
C GLN A 12 -11.28 23.92 -13.41
N TRP A 13 -12.22 24.56 -12.69
CA TRP A 13 -13.30 23.83 -12.04
C TRP A 13 -14.21 23.13 -13.04
N THR A 14 -14.57 23.79 -14.14
CA THR A 14 -15.36 23.21 -15.23
C THR A 14 -14.65 21.99 -15.82
N SER A 15 -13.37 22.12 -16.18
CA SER A 15 -12.58 20.99 -16.71
C SER A 15 -12.48 19.82 -15.73
N PHE A 16 -12.34 20.10 -14.43
CA PHE A 16 -12.34 19.06 -13.40
C PHE A 16 -13.69 18.34 -13.34
N VAL A 17 -14.80 19.08 -13.28
CA VAL A 17 -16.15 18.51 -13.25
C VAL A 17 -16.38 17.64 -14.49
N ASP A 18 -16.08 18.14 -15.68
CA ASP A 18 -16.23 17.41 -16.93
C ASP A 18 -15.40 16.12 -16.94
N TYR A 19 -14.15 16.18 -16.46
CA TYR A 19 -13.30 15.00 -16.30
C TYR A 19 -13.90 13.96 -15.33
N ARG A 20 -14.50 14.40 -14.22
CA ARG A 20 -15.10 13.49 -13.21
C ARG A 20 -16.36 12.81 -13.72
N PHE A 21 -17.14 13.48 -14.56
CA PHE A 21 -18.36 12.94 -15.17
C PHE A 21 -18.12 12.18 -16.49
N LYS A 22 -16.91 12.21 -17.04
CA LYS A 22 -16.53 11.39 -18.19
C LYS A 22 -16.73 9.89 -17.88
N GLU A 23 -17.41 9.16 -18.76
CA GLU A 23 -17.75 7.74 -18.53
C GLU A 23 -16.51 6.88 -18.22
N THR A 24 -15.39 7.13 -18.93
CA THR A 24 -14.12 6.42 -18.67
C THR A 24 -13.65 6.57 -17.23
N THR A 25 -13.83 7.76 -16.65
CA THR A 25 -13.43 8.07 -15.28
C THR A 25 -14.36 7.40 -14.28
N LEU A 26 -15.67 7.41 -14.54
CA LEU A 26 -16.66 6.73 -13.71
C LEU A 26 -16.43 5.22 -13.68
N GLU A 27 -16.18 4.62 -14.85
CA GLU A 27 -15.88 3.20 -14.96
C GLU A 27 -14.61 2.81 -14.18
N MET A 28 -13.54 3.60 -14.31
CA MET A 28 -12.33 3.43 -13.49
C MET A 28 -12.64 3.51 -11.99
N CYS A 29 -13.44 4.48 -11.55
CA CYS A 29 -13.82 4.60 -10.13
C CYS A 29 -14.64 3.40 -9.63
N ARG A 30 -15.60 2.89 -10.43
CA ARG A 30 -16.38 1.69 -10.11
C ARG A 30 -15.46 0.48 -9.98
N ARG A 31 -14.57 0.26 -10.96
CA ARG A 31 -13.60 -0.84 -10.97
C ARG A 31 -12.67 -0.79 -9.75
N ASN A 32 -12.13 0.39 -9.42
CA ASN A 32 -11.26 0.57 -8.26
C ASN A 32 -11.99 0.27 -6.94
N THR A 33 -13.29 0.57 -6.87
CA THR A 33 -14.12 0.22 -5.70
C THR A 33 -14.25 -1.29 -5.55
N GLU A 34 -14.50 -2.02 -6.63
CA GLU A 34 -14.58 -3.49 -6.60
C GLU A 34 -13.22 -4.14 -6.32
N ILE A 35 -12.13 -3.60 -6.86
CA ILE A 35 -10.76 -4.07 -6.56
C ILE A 35 -10.45 -3.85 -5.07
N ARG A 36 -10.80 -2.69 -4.51
CA ARG A 36 -10.58 -2.38 -3.09
C ARG A 36 -11.33 -3.34 -2.18
N LYS A 37 -12.56 -3.76 -2.53
CA LYS A 37 -13.29 -4.79 -1.77
C LYS A 37 -12.57 -6.14 -1.74
N LYS A 38 -11.84 -6.48 -2.81
CA LYS A 38 -11.05 -7.71 -2.93
C LYS A 38 -9.67 -7.60 -2.27
N GLN A 39 -9.24 -6.40 -1.87
CA GLN A 39 -7.95 -6.20 -1.23
C GLN A 39 -7.98 -6.75 0.19
N THR A 40 -7.50 -7.99 0.35
CA THR A 40 -7.36 -8.68 1.63
C THR A 40 -6.16 -8.19 2.45
N PHE A 41 -5.20 -7.55 1.79
CA PHE A 41 -3.94 -7.11 2.37
C PHE A 41 -4.00 -5.63 2.75
N THR A 42 -4.00 -5.35 4.05
CA THR A 42 -4.07 -3.99 4.59
C THR A 42 -2.73 -3.61 5.20
N HIS A 43 -2.06 -2.63 4.58
CA HIS A 43 -0.91 -1.97 5.20
C HIS A 43 -1.41 -1.20 6.42
N THR A 44 -0.95 -1.59 7.62
CA THR A 44 -1.42 -1.04 8.89
C THR A 44 -0.54 0.11 9.38
N GLY A 45 0.60 0.35 8.74
CA GLY A 45 1.52 1.42 9.15
C GLY A 45 0.97 2.86 9.04
N GLY A 46 -0.13 3.08 8.32
CA GLY A 46 -0.65 4.43 8.05
C GLY A 46 0.35 5.30 7.27
N SER A 47 0.25 6.62 7.41
CA SER A 47 1.02 7.61 6.61
C SER A 47 2.44 7.88 7.11
N LYS A 48 2.88 7.23 8.20
CA LYS A 48 4.27 7.39 8.66
C LYS A 48 5.23 6.83 7.59
N PRO A 49 6.34 7.52 7.25
CA PRO A 49 7.31 7.01 6.29
C PRO A 49 8.22 5.94 6.90
N ASN A 50 8.72 5.04 6.06
CA ASN A 50 9.60 3.95 6.48
C ASN A 50 10.95 4.42 7.04
N SER A 51 11.47 5.56 6.58
CA SER A 51 12.69 6.17 7.13
C SER A 51 12.55 6.50 8.61
N ARG A 52 11.41 7.09 9.00
CA ARG A 52 11.11 7.39 10.41
C ARG A 52 10.95 6.12 11.23
N ARG A 53 10.22 5.11 10.73
CA ARG A 53 10.11 3.80 11.42
C ARG A 53 11.47 3.16 11.66
N ARG A 54 12.35 3.18 10.65
CA ARG A 54 13.70 2.64 10.78
C ARG A 54 14.50 3.36 11.86
N ALA A 55 14.40 4.69 11.92
CA ALA A 55 15.08 5.49 12.93
C ALA A 55 14.56 5.18 14.34
N GLU A 56 13.25 5.07 14.52
CA GLU A 56 12.61 4.72 15.79
C GLU A 56 13.03 3.31 16.26
N MET A 57 12.94 2.30 15.38
CA MET A 57 13.39 0.94 15.69
C MET A 57 14.88 0.87 16.03
N MET A 58 15.71 1.66 15.34
CA MET A 58 17.15 1.72 15.61
C MET A 58 17.43 2.40 16.96
N ALA A 59 16.65 3.42 17.32
CA ALA A 59 16.74 4.05 18.64
C ALA A 59 16.33 3.09 19.77
N GLU A 60 15.31 2.25 19.55
CA GLU A 60 14.83 1.26 20.53
C GLU A 60 15.77 0.06 20.68
N THR A 61 16.27 -0.48 19.55
CA THR A 61 17.05 -1.74 19.55
C THR A 61 18.55 -1.54 19.50
N GLY A 62 19.02 -0.32 19.24
CA GLY A 62 20.44 0.00 18.99
C GLY A 62 20.99 -0.61 17.70
N ARG A 63 20.16 -1.27 16.88
CA ARG A 63 20.57 -1.98 15.67
C ARG A 63 19.75 -1.54 14.47
N ARG A 64 20.36 -1.56 13.30
CA ARG A 64 19.65 -1.26 12.05
C ARG A 64 18.60 -2.36 11.79
N PRO A 65 17.30 -2.03 11.68
CA PRO A 65 16.27 -3.04 11.43
C PRO A 65 16.40 -3.63 10.02
N GLY A 66 16.20 -4.94 9.93
CA GLY A 66 16.14 -5.66 8.66
C GLY A 66 14.87 -5.40 7.86
N ARG A 67 14.85 -5.80 6.59
CA ARG A 67 13.70 -5.65 5.70
C ARG A 67 12.46 -6.40 6.21
N ALA A 68 12.63 -7.65 6.62
CA ALA A 68 11.56 -8.46 7.20
C ALA A 68 10.98 -7.83 8.49
N GLN A 69 11.82 -7.20 9.31
CA GLN A 69 11.39 -6.56 10.55
C GLN A 69 10.55 -5.29 10.29
N LEU A 70 10.97 -4.49 9.32
CA LEU A 70 10.19 -3.34 8.85
C LEU A 70 8.88 -3.77 8.18
N TYR A 71 8.90 -4.88 7.44
CA TYR A 71 7.71 -5.45 6.83
C TYR A 71 6.71 -5.92 7.90
N LEU A 72 7.20 -6.60 8.93
CA LEU A 72 6.37 -7.05 10.06
C LEU A 72 5.71 -5.89 10.80
N ASP A 73 6.45 -4.82 11.07
CA ASP A 73 5.92 -3.63 11.76
C ASP A 73 4.84 -2.90 10.96
N THR A 74 4.98 -2.85 9.63
CA THR A 74 4.03 -2.16 8.76
C THR A 74 2.76 -2.97 8.47
N HIS A 75 2.77 -4.29 8.69
CA HIS A 75 1.70 -5.21 8.32
C HIS A 75 1.06 -5.95 9.50
N LYS A 76 1.52 -5.69 10.72
CA LYS A 76 0.87 -6.09 11.97
C LYS A 76 0.15 -4.90 12.60
N LYS A 77 -0.93 -5.16 13.33
CA LYS A 77 -1.58 -4.17 14.20
C LYS A 77 -0.71 -3.90 15.43
N GLN A 78 -0.95 -2.77 16.08
CA GLN A 78 -0.45 -2.54 17.44
C GLN A 78 -0.93 -3.69 18.34
N GLY A 79 0.02 -4.42 18.95
CA GLY A 79 -0.24 -5.67 19.67
C GLY A 79 0.14 -6.96 18.90
N GLY A 80 0.68 -6.85 17.69
CA GLY A 80 1.27 -7.97 16.95
C GLY A 80 0.27 -8.91 16.25
N THR A 81 -1.03 -8.61 16.34
CA THR A 81 -2.09 -9.36 15.66
C THR A 81 -2.22 -8.96 14.19
N TYR A 82 -2.67 -9.89 13.35
CA TYR A 82 -2.95 -9.62 11.94
C TYR A 82 -4.38 -9.13 11.75
N VAL A 83 -4.63 -8.44 10.63
CA VAL A 83 -5.97 -7.93 10.31
C VAL A 83 -6.93 -9.06 9.95
N ASN A 84 -6.44 -10.13 9.33
CA ASN A 84 -7.16 -11.37 9.04
C ASN A 84 -6.15 -12.53 8.82
N GLU A 85 -6.63 -13.78 8.77
CA GLU A 85 -5.73 -14.95 8.59
C GLU A 85 -5.05 -14.97 7.21
N ALA A 86 -5.72 -14.51 6.14
CA ALA A 86 -5.09 -14.42 4.82
C ALA A 86 -3.86 -13.49 4.81
N ALA A 87 -3.94 -12.35 5.52
CA ALA A 87 -2.83 -11.42 5.68
C ALA A 87 -1.69 -12.04 6.49
N LYS A 88 -2.01 -12.88 7.48
CA LYS A 88 -1.01 -13.67 8.22
C LYS A 88 -0.31 -14.65 7.29
N GLU A 89 -1.03 -15.49 6.55
CA GLU A 89 -0.44 -16.46 5.61
C GLU A 89 0.48 -15.79 4.58
N ILE A 90 0.02 -14.69 3.97
CA ILE A 90 0.82 -13.91 3.02
C ILE A 90 2.06 -13.32 3.69
N CYS A 91 1.93 -12.81 4.91
CA CYS A 91 3.05 -12.25 5.66
C CYS A 91 4.09 -13.33 5.98
N HIS A 92 3.66 -14.51 6.43
CA HIS A 92 4.53 -15.66 6.67
C HIS A 92 5.24 -16.11 5.39
N SER A 93 4.51 -16.25 4.28
CA SER A 93 5.07 -16.61 2.98
C SER A 93 6.16 -15.62 2.52
N ARG A 94 5.90 -14.32 2.65
CA ARG A 94 6.87 -13.27 2.25
C ARG A 94 8.11 -13.22 3.14
N ILE A 95 7.94 -13.37 4.45
CA ILE A 95 9.09 -13.45 5.38
C ILE A 95 9.94 -14.68 5.08
N CYS A 96 9.30 -15.83 4.80
CA CYS A 96 10.00 -17.04 4.39
C CYS A 96 10.77 -16.86 3.07
N SER A 97 10.22 -16.14 2.10
CA SER A 97 10.93 -15.83 0.85
C SER A 97 12.14 -14.90 1.02
N GLU A 98 12.14 -14.05 2.06
CA GLU A 98 13.28 -13.16 2.37
C GLU A 98 14.36 -13.85 3.25
N HIS A 99 14.01 -14.90 4.00
CA HIS A 99 14.96 -15.67 4.83
C HIS A 99 15.43 -16.98 4.18
N PHE A 100 14.73 -17.50 3.18
CA PHE A 100 15.07 -18.76 2.52
C PHE A 100 15.00 -18.58 0.99
N CYS A 101 16.15 -18.64 0.32
CA CYS A 101 16.26 -18.95 -1.11
C CYS A 101 15.76 -20.39 -1.37
N CYS A 102 14.47 -20.69 -1.17
CA CYS A 102 13.88 -21.95 -1.56
C CYS A 102 13.22 -21.80 -2.92
N HIS A 103 13.84 -22.38 -3.93
CA HIS A 103 13.48 -22.33 -5.36
C HIS A 103 12.06 -22.88 -5.68
N SER A 104 11.35 -23.44 -4.70
CA SER A 104 10.08 -24.13 -4.88
C SER A 104 8.83 -23.29 -4.65
N CYS A 105 8.92 -22.06 -4.12
CA CYS A 105 7.74 -21.21 -3.86
C CYS A 105 7.34 -20.27 -5.02
N LEU A 106 8.09 -20.24 -6.12
CA LEU A 106 7.87 -19.29 -7.23
C LEU A 106 6.72 -19.65 -8.18
N ALA A 107 5.94 -20.70 -7.91
CA ALA A 107 4.91 -21.18 -8.84
C ALA A 107 3.55 -20.44 -8.78
N GLY A 108 3.40 -19.37 -7.97
CA GLY A 108 2.05 -18.89 -7.63
C GLY A 108 1.74 -17.40 -7.68
N GLN A 109 2.68 -16.47 -7.85
CA GLN A 109 2.36 -15.03 -7.72
C GLN A 109 3.18 -14.15 -8.66
N SER A 110 2.70 -13.99 -9.89
CA SER A 110 3.08 -12.84 -10.73
C SER A 110 1.82 -12.25 -11.35
N TYR A 111 1.77 -10.91 -11.43
CA TYR A 111 0.58 -10.03 -11.37
C TYR A 111 0.06 -9.92 -9.93
N VAL A 112 0.44 -8.93 -9.10
CA VAL A 112 -0.07 -7.55 -9.20
C VAL A 112 0.85 -6.49 -8.57
N TYR A 113 2.01 -6.80 -7.96
CA TYR A 113 2.71 -5.82 -7.11
C TYR A 113 4.14 -5.46 -7.54
N VAL A 114 4.37 -5.26 -8.84
CA VAL A 114 5.60 -4.60 -9.33
C VAL A 114 5.52 -3.07 -9.18
N LEU A 115 4.33 -2.47 -9.02
CA LEU A 115 4.17 -1.01 -9.10
C LEU A 115 4.34 -0.21 -7.80
N SER A 116 4.35 -0.82 -6.61
CA SER A 116 4.63 -0.06 -5.37
C SER A 116 6.10 -0.06 -4.95
N CYS A 117 6.91 -0.97 -5.51
CA CYS A 117 8.34 -1.08 -5.20
C CYS A 117 9.23 -0.30 -6.18
N ILE A 118 8.66 0.30 -7.22
CA ILE A 118 9.41 1.06 -8.23
C ILE A 118 9.73 2.50 -7.79
N ASN A 119 9.01 3.07 -6.81
CA ASN A 119 9.24 4.46 -6.40
C ASN A 119 10.34 4.66 -5.34
N ASP A 120 11.19 3.66 -5.09
CA ASP A 120 12.42 3.81 -4.28
C ASP A 120 13.69 3.95 -5.15
N VAL A 121 13.55 4.08 -6.48
CA VAL A 121 14.64 4.50 -7.39
C VAL A 121 14.10 5.55 -8.37
N LEU A 122 13.85 6.76 -7.86
CA LEU A 122 14.15 8.07 -8.44
C LEU A 122 13.68 9.17 -7.48
#